data_AF-A0A7T8KJQ9-F1
#
_entry.id   AF-A0A7T8KJQ9-F1
#
_cell.length_a   1.000
_cell.length_b   1.000
_cell.length_c   1.000
_cell.angle_alpha   90.00
_cell.angle_beta   90.00
_cell.angle_gamma   90.00
#
_symmetry.space_group_name_H-M   'P 1'
#
loop_
_entity.id
_entity.type
_entity.pdbx_description
1 polymer ?
#
loop_
_entity_poly.entity_id
_entity_poly.type
_entity_poly.pdbx_seq_one_letter_code
_entity_poly.pdbx_strand_id
1 'polypeptide(L)'
;MDISKEKIRHILQVFFDKGENASQVAENVNSVYGPDTVTANHWFRRFRSGNFDVKDTPRSGRPIVENIDKIMEMIESDRHVSTVSIAKELNIEQKTVWNHLNKAGYKKKLDVWGATR
;
A
#
# COMPACT_ATOMS: atom_id res chain seq x y z
N MET A 1 19.67 -13.63 11.57
CA MET A 1 18.62 -14.49 10.97
C MET A 1 17.51 -13.59 10.52
N ASP A 2 17.13 -13.63 9.24
CA ASP A 2 15.97 -12.87 8.77
C ASP A 2 14.71 -13.65 9.17
N ILE A 3 14.03 -13.21 10.22
CA ILE A 3 12.83 -13.87 10.74
C ILE A 3 11.63 -13.20 10.08
N SER A 4 10.83 -13.98 9.35
CA SER A 4 9.59 -13.48 8.75
C SER A 4 8.66 -12.91 9.82
N LYS A 5 8.14 -11.70 9.57
CA LYS A 5 7.15 -11.04 10.43
C LYS A 5 5.90 -11.91 10.61
N GLU A 6 5.51 -12.67 9.59
CA GLU A 6 4.36 -13.59 9.67
C GLU A 6 4.61 -14.72 10.69
N LYS A 7 5.84 -15.25 10.75
CA LYS A 7 6.20 -16.27 11.74
C LYS A 7 6.03 -15.74 13.17
N ILE A 8 6.48 -14.51 13.43
CA ILE A 8 6.31 -13.87 14.74
C ILE A 8 4.82 -13.69 15.07
N ARG A 9 3.99 -13.29 14.10
CA ARG A 9 2.55 -13.08 14.30
C ARG A 9 1.82 -14.39 14.63
N HIS A 10 2.19 -15.50 14.00
CA HIS A 10 1.67 -16.81 14.36
C HIS A 10 2.08 -17.23 15.78
N ILE A 11 3.31 -16.94 16.20
CA ILE A 11 3.75 -17.18 17.58
C ILE A 11 2.89 -16.37 18.57
N LEU A 12 2.62 -15.09 18.27
CA LEU A 12 1.73 -14.27 19.09
C LEU A 12 0.31 -14.86 19.18
N GLN A 13 -0.21 -15.40 18.08
CA GLN A 13 -1.54 -16.02 18.06
C GLN A 13 -1.60 -17.25 18.96
N VAL A 14 -0.59 -18.13 18.93
CA VAL A 14 -0.51 -19.30 19.82
C VAL A 14 -0.54 -18.88 21.29
N PHE A 15 0.16 -17.80 21.66
CA PHE A 15 0.14 -17.31 23.04
C PHE A 15 -1.18 -16.62 23.42
N PHE A 16 -1.82 -15.95 22.46
CA PHE A 16 -3.16 -15.41 22.65
C PHE A 16 -4.19 -16.53 22.93
N ASP A 17 -4.15 -17.62 22.17
CA ASP A 17 -5.06 -18.76 22.35
C ASP A 17 -4.86 -19.46 23.70
N LYS A 18 -3.66 -19.39 24.27
CA LYS A 18 -3.34 -19.85 25.64
C LYS A 18 -3.81 -18.91 26.74
N GLY A 19 -4.30 -17.71 26.41
CA GLY A 19 -4.71 -16.70 27.38
C GLY A 19 -3.56 -15.98 28.07
N GLU A 20 -2.37 -15.96 27.47
CA GLU A 20 -1.20 -15.28 28.06
C GLU A 20 -1.29 -13.75 27.94
N ASN A 21 -0.50 -13.04 28.75
CA ASN A 21 -0.47 -11.58 28.73
C ASN A 21 0.41 -11.06 27.57
N ALA A 22 -0.11 -10.12 26.78
CA ALA A 22 0.58 -9.55 25.63
C ALA A 22 1.96 -8.96 25.97
N SER A 23 2.10 -8.26 27.10
CA SER A 23 3.38 -7.64 27.49
C SER A 23 4.44 -8.71 27.76
N GLN A 24 4.08 -9.76 28.50
CA GLN A 24 4.99 -10.88 28.78
C GLN A 24 5.42 -11.61 27.50
N VAL A 25 4.47 -11.82 26.59
CA VAL A 25 4.75 -12.44 25.29
C VAL A 25 5.69 -11.57 24.46
N ALA A 26 5.50 -10.24 24.45
CA ALA A 26 6.40 -9.33 23.74
C ALA A 26 7.83 -9.39 24.29
N GLU A 27 7.99 -9.39 25.61
CA GLU A 27 9.30 -9.55 26.27
C GLU A 27 9.96 -10.88 25.89
N ASN A 28 9.21 -11.99 25.93
CA ASN A 28 9.71 -13.32 25.58
C ASN A 28 10.10 -13.43 24.10
N VAL A 29 9.32 -12.85 23.20
CA VAL A 29 9.63 -12.87 21.76
C VAL A 29 10.84 -11.98 21.47
N ASN A 30 10.90 -10.79 22.08
CA ASN A 30 12.03 -9.86 21.88
C ASN A 30 13.35 -10.40 22.49
N SER A 31 13.30 -11.18 23.57
CA SER A 31 14.51 -11.80 24.13
C SER A 31 15.11 -12.88 23.22
N VAL A 32 14.28 -13.60 22.45
CA VAL A 32 14.72 -14.65 21.52
C VAL A 32 15.17 -14.07 20.18
N TYR A 33 14.43 -13.09 19.65
CA TYR A 33 14.61 -12.62 18.28
C TYR A 33 15.28 -11.25 18.15
N GLY A 34 15.44 -10.53 19.25
CA GLY A 34 16.09 -9.22 19.32
C GLY A 34 15.18 -8.13 19.90
N PRO A 35 15.77 -7.07 20.49
CA PRO A 35 14.99 -5.96 21.04
C PRO A 35 14.08 -5.33 19.96
N ASP A 36 12.90 -4.89 20.37
CA ASP A 36 11.90 -4.23 19.52
C ASP A 36 11.45 -5.03 18.28
N THR A 37 11.66 -6.36 18.27
CA THR A 37 11.17 -7.25 17.22
C THR A 37 9.65 -7.19 17.07
N VAL A 38 8.92 -7.06 18.18
CA VAL A 38 7.46 -7.06 18.17
C VAL A 38 6.83 -6.18 19.24
N THR A 39 5.66 -5.64 18.91
CA THR A 39 4.69 -5.07 19.85
C THR A 39 3.43 -5.94 19.87
N ALA A 40 3.32 -6.83 20.86
CA ALA A 40 2.23 -7.81 20.92
C ALA A 40 0.84 -7.17 21.14
N ASN A 41 0.76 -6.02 21.81
CA ASN A 41 -0.51 -5.36 22.15
C ASN A 41 -1.39 -5.06 20.93
N HIS A 42 -0.79 -4.62 19.81
CA HIS A 42 -1.53 -4.37 18.57
C HIS A 42 -2.19 -5.65 18.03
N TRP A 43 -1.43 -6.74 17.99
CA TRP A 43 -1.91 -8.05 17.51
C TRP A 43 -2.95 -8.65 18.44
N PHE A 44 -2.74 -8.60 19.75
CA PHE A 44 -3.71 -9.08 20.74
C PHE A 44 -5.02 -8.29 20.69
N ARG A 45 -4.98 -6.99 20.37
CA ARG A 45 -6.21 -6.22 20.11
C ARG A 45 -6.95 -6.72 18.86
N ARG A 46 -6.23 -7.04 17.77
CA ARG A 46 -6.83 -7.62 16.56
C ARG A 46 -7.43 -9.00 16.80
N PHE A 47 -6.74 -9.88 17.53
CA PHE A 47 -7.26 -11.20 17.86
C PHE A 47 -8.51 -11.14 18.74
N ARG A 48 -8.55 -10.20 19.70
CA ARG A 48 -9.77 -9.93 20.49
C ARG A 48 -10.96 -9.47 19.66
N SER A 49 -10.74 -8.83 18.51
CA SER A 49 -11.81 -8.47 17.58
C SER A 49 -12.17 -9.59 16.60
N GLY A 50 -11.66 -10.81 16.79
CA GLY A 50 -11.88 -11.96 15.91
C GLY A 50 -11.11 -11.91 14.59
N ASN A 51 -10.17 -10.99 14.42
CA ASN A 51 -9.37 -10.87 13.20
C ASN A 51 -8.04 -11.60 13.37
N PHE A 52 -7.95 -12.81 12.79
CA PHE A 52 -6.79 -13.68 12.84
C PHE A 52 -5.93 -13.64 11.57
N ASP A 53 -6.18 -12.71 10.63
CA ASP A 53 -5.34 -12.57 9.45
C ASP A 53 -3.99 -11.97 9.84
N VAL A 54 -2.95 -12.80 9.82
CA VAL A 54 -1.58 -12.41 10.15
C VAL A 54 -0.87 -11.70 8.99
N LYS A 55 -1.45 -11.67 7.79
CA LYS A 55 -0.83 -10.98 6.66
C LYS A 55 -0.98 -9.47 6.82
N ASP A 56 -0.02 -8.75 6.26
CA ASP A 56 -0.20 -7.31 6.09
C ASP A 56 -1.31 -7.11 5.06
N THR A 57 -2.37 -6.41 5.46
CA THR A 57 -3.33 -5.89 4.49
C THR A 57 -2.60 -4.96 3.54
N PRO A 58 -2.97 -4.93 2.24
CA PRO A 58 -2.48 -3.90 1.33
C PRO A 58 -2.58 -2.54 2.02
N ARG A 59 -1.47 -1.80 2.04
CA ARG A 59 -1.49 -0.47 2.65
C ARG A 59 -2.58 0.33 1.94
N SER A 60 -3.45 0.97 2.72
CA SER A 60 -4.35 1.99 2.20
C SER A 60 -3.50 3.14 1.68
N GLY A 61 -3.13 3.06 0.41
CA GLY A 61 -2.49 4.13 -0.33
C GLY A 61 -3.54 4.94 -1.10
N ARG A 62 -3.13 6.07 -1.67
CA ARG A 62 -3.93 6.75 -2.69
C ARG A 62 -4.20 5.74 -3.82
N PRO A 63 -5.44 5.58 -4.32
CA PRO A 63 -5.72 4.69 -5.44
C PRO A 63 -4.96 5.17 -6.68
N ILE A 64 -3.82 4.53 -6.97
CA ILE A 64 -2.93 4.84 -8.10
C ILE A 64 -3.55 4.32 -9.41
N VAL A 65 -4.17 3.14 -9.36
CA VAL A 65 -4.74 2.45 -10.54
C VAL A 65 -5.92 3.24 -11.11
N GLU A 66 -6.88 3.63 -10.26
CA GLU A 66 -8.07 4.39 -10.68
C GLU A 66 -7.70 5.72 -11.36
N ASN A 67 -6.63 6.39 -10.91
CA ASN A 67 -6.16 7.62 -11.54
C ASN A 67 -5.54 7.36 -12.92
N ILE A 68 -4.88 6.23 -13.14
CA ILE A 68 -4.28 5.91 -14.45
C ILE A 68 -5.38 5.72 -15.49
N ASP A 69 -6.39 4.91 -15.18
CA ASP A 69 -7.45 4.57 -16.14
C ASP A 69 -8.21 5.84 -16.58
N LYS A 70 -8.55 6.72 -15.62
CA LYS A 70 -9.20 8.01 -15.91
C LYS A 70 -8.32 8.94 -16.74
N ILE A 71 -7.00 8.99 -16.46
CA ILE A 71 -6.06 9.78 -17.26
C ILE A 71 -6.02 9.27 -18.71
N MET A 72 -6.03 7.95 -18.93
CA MET A 72 -6.01 7.36 -20.28
C MET A 72 -7.31 7.61 -21.02
N GLU A 73 -8.46 7.43 -20.37
CA GLU A 73 -9.78 7.70 -20.94
C GLU A 73 -9.90 9.15 -21.44
N MET A 74 -9.39 10.13 -20.67
CA MET A 74 -9.37 11.53 -21.08
C MET A 74 -8.49 11.78 -22.32
N ILE A 75 -7.35 11.09 -22.46
CA ILE A 75 -6.46 11.23 -23.61
C ILE A 75 -7.02 10.51 -24.85
N GLU A 76 -7.65 9.36 -24.67
CA GLU A 76 -8.31 8.63 -25.75
C GLU A 76 -9.50 9.42 -26.30
N SER A 77 -10.22 10.12 -25.42
CA SER A 77 -11.32 11.02 -25.78
C SER A 77 -10.83 12.30 -26.48
N ASP A 78 -9.77 12.93 -25.96
CA ASP A 78 -9.15 14.11 -26.57
C ASP A 78 -7.62 14.03 -26.51
N ARG A 79 -6.99 13.75 -27.66
CA ARG A 79 -5.53 13.65 -27.76
C ARG A 79 -4.80 14.99 -27.63
N HIS A 80 -5.50 16.12 -27.61
CA HIS A 80 -4.92 17.45 -27.43
C HIS A 80 -4.94 17.91 -25.96
N VAL A 81 -5.64 17.19 -25.09
CA VAL A 81 -5.87 17.57 -23.69
C VAL A 81 -4.56 17.94 -22.97
N SER A 82 -4.60 19.00 -22.18
CA SER A 82 -3.45 19.45 -21.39
C SER A 82 -3.35 18.67 -20.07
N THR A 83 -2.13 18.46 -19.57
CA THR A 83 -1.94 17.84 -18.25
C THR A 83 -2.51 18.69 -17.12
N VAL A 84 -2.61 20.02 -17.31
CA VAL A 84 -3.26 20.93 -16.37
C VAL A 84 -4.76 20.70 -16.32
N SER A 85 -5.41 20.50 -17.47
CA SER A 85 -6.85 20.22 -17.55
C SER A 85 -7.19 18.89 -16.88
N ILE A 86 -6.42 17.84 -17.18
CA ILE A 86 -6.57 16.53 -16.52
C ILE A 86 -6.39 16.63 -15.01
N ALA A 87 -5.36 17.37 -14.57
CA ALA A 87 -5.07 17.55 -13.15
C ALA A 87 -6.22 18.24 -12.39
N LYS A 88 -6.84 19.26 -13.02
CA LYS A 88 -8.01 19.95 -12.46
C LYS A 88 -9.23 19.05 -12.41
N GLU A 89 -9.52 18.32 -13.49
CA GLU A 89 -10.67 17.41 -13.58
C GLU A 89 -10.61 16.29 -12.53
N LEU A 90 -9.42 15.69 -12.38
CA LEU A 90 -9.21 14.58 -11.44
C LEU A 90 -8.84 15.05 -10.02
N ASN A 91 -8.75 16.36 -9.79
CA ASN A 91 -8.32 16.95 -8.53
C ASN A 91 -7.01 16.34 -7.99
N ILE A 92 -6.01 16.19 -8.86
CA ILE A 92 -4.68 15.67 -8.55
C ILE A 92 -3.59 16.67 -8.96
N GLU A 93 -2.39 16.49 -8.44
CA GLU A 93 -1.25 17.32 -8.81
C GLU A 93 -0.86 17.08 -10.28
N GLN A 94 -0.59 18.13 -11.04
CA GLN A 94 -0.15 18.02 -12.45
C GLN A 94 1.06 17.10 -12.63
N LYS A 95 2.00 17.13 -11.68
CA LYS A 95 3.17 16.23 -11.67
C LYS A 95 2.77 14.75 -11.59
N THR A 96 1.68 14.44 -10.90
CA THR A 96 1.14 13.07 -10.82
C THR A 96 0.66 12.61 -12.19
N VAL A 97 -0.09 13.46 -12.91
CA VAL A 97 -0.51 13.19 -14.30
C VAL A 97 0.71 12.91 -15.18
N TRP A 98 1.72 13.78 -15.13
CA TRP A 98 2.94 13.63 -15.94
C TRP A 98 3.67 12.31 -15.69
N ASN A 99 3.79 11.92 -14.41
CA ASN A 99 4.40 10.65 -14.02
C ASN A 99 3.63 9.43 -14.54
N HIS A 100 2.30 9.47 -14.49
CA HIS A 100 1.44 8.39 -14.99
C HIS A 100 1.55 8.24 -16.51
N LEU A 101 1.52 9.35 -17.25
CA LEU A 101 1.66 9.34 -18.71
C LEU A 101 3.00 8.75 -19.16
N ASN A 102 4.09 9.14 -18.52
CA ASN A 102 5.40 8.57 -18.83
C ASN A 102 5.48 7.08 -18.51
N LYS A 103 4.93 6.64 -17.37
CA LYS A 103 4.91 5.22 -17.00
C LYS A 103 4.12 4.39 -17.99
N ALA A 104 3.06 4.95 -18.56
CA ALA A 104 2.25 4.33 -19.60
C ALA A 104 2.79 4.51 -21.03
N GLY A 105 3.94 5.17 -21.21
CA GLY A 105 4.58 5.33 -22.51
C GLY A 105 4.01 6.45 -23.39
N TYR A 106 3.14 7.31 -22.87
CA TYR A 106 2.59 8.44 -23.63
C TYR A 106 3.59 9.58 -23.76
N LYS A 107 3.68 10.14 -24.97
CA LYS A 107 4.49 11.33 -25.28
C LYS A 107 3.65 12.33 -26.06
N LYS A 108 3.81 13.62 -25.77
CA LYS A 108 3.17 14.70 -26.52
C LYS A 108 4.08 15.14 -27.67
N LYS A 109 3.61 15.06 -28.91
CA LYS A 109 4.31 15.54 -30.12
C LYS A 109 3.35 16.37 -30.96
N LEU A 110 3.77 17.56 -31.39
CA LEU A 110 2.92 18.49 -32.16
C LEU A 110 1.54 18.70 -31.51
N ASP A 111 1.55 18.85 -30.18
CA ASP A 111 0.35 18.99 -29.35
C ASP A 111 -0.61 17.79 -29.33
N VAL A 112 -0.19 16.62 -29.82
CA VAL A 112 -0.97 15.37 -29.81
C VAL A 112 -0.29 14.33 -28.92
N TRP A 113 -1.05 13.69 -28.04
CA TRP A 113 -0.60 12.53 -27.28
C TRP A 113 -0.53 11.27 -28.15
N GLY A 114 0.62 10.60 -28.12
CA GLY A 114 0.82 9.29 -28.74
C GLY A 114 1.50 8.31 -27.78
N ALA A 115 1.00 7.07 -27.76
CA ALA A 115 1.67 5.98 -27.04
C ALA A 115 2.91 5.54 -27.82
N THR A 116 4.03 5.45 -27.12
CA THR A 116 5.25 4.85 -27.66
C THR A 116 5.07 3.34 -27.57
N ARG A 117 4.91 2.66 -28.71
CA ARG A 117 5.00 1.19 -28.78
C ARG A 117 6.38 0.70 -28.35
#